data_AF-A0A6B0YKV4-F1
#
_entry.id   AF-A0A6B0YKV4-F1
#
_cell.length_a   1.000
_cell.length_b   1.000
_cell.length_c   1.000
_cell.angle_alpha   90.00
_cell.angle_beta   90.00
_cell.angle_gamma   90.00
#
_symmetry.space_group_name_H-M   'P 1'
#
loop_
_entity.id
_entity.type
_entity.pdbx_description
1 polymer ?
#
loop_
_entity_poly.entity_id
_entity_poly.type
_entity_poly.pdbx_seq_one_letter_code
_entity_poly.pdbx_strand_id
1 'polypeptide(L)'
;MVYDIMLTIFGSMVLDTIHTPDHTSPKVLGGSSTYAALAASHFTKTNLVAVAGSDLPESYVDLLSNMVDTAGLQIREGQTFRYEARYENNFQDRVDVLVEPNVSLDYQPPVPEQYRKSEFVYLANADPQQQITILRQFDAPKFVMCDTIQHWIEAVPNKIIELLQMVDAVIINEGEARLLADEYDLARCADMIHGWGAKYVIIKKAEHGSLLFHNNHTYSLPGFPIKRLKDPTGAGDSFAGAVMGYLDSIDTINIESLRRACIYGNVVGSFTVEQYHIEGLLTLGHADIERRIKEYHSITGMNADRLVEIFTLQKKLASMMDSARYPSNHTERVAVLCTAIIHEAIELQRLTNWKWWKKPTEFDLKAAHEELADIWHFVVQASIELGMSPQDILDEYIQKNQINIQRQKSGY
;
A
#
# COMPACT_ATOMS: atom_id res chain seq x y z
N MET A 1 13.02 -13.97 -16.87
CA MET A 1 12.78 -12.52 -16.90
C MET A 1 11.84 -12.24 -15.74
N VAL A 2 12.38 -11.69 -14.65
CA VAL A 2 11.53 -11.12 -13.60
C VAL A 2 10.91 -9.90 -14.26
N TYR A 3 9.58 -9.86 -14.40
CA TYR A 3 8.93 -8.63 -14.82
C TYR A 3 9.22 -7.62 -13.71
N ASP A 4 9.96 -6.55 -14.02
CA ASP A 4 10.05 -5.41 -13.10
C ASP A 4 8.61 -4.92 -12.93
N ILE A 5 8.06 -5.09 -11.73
CA ILE A 5 6.76 -4.57 -11.37
C ILE A 5 6.86 -3.04 -11.46
N MET A 6 5.90 -2.42 -12.15
CA MET A 6 5.94 -1.00 -12.49
C MET A 6 4.60 -0.35 -12.17
N LEU A 7 4.63 0.55 -11.20
CA LEU A 7 3.54 1.47 -10.88
C LEU A 7 3.74 2.77 -11.65
N THR A 8 2.75 3.19 -12.44
CA THR A 8 2.74 4.55 -13.01
C THR A 8 1.75 5.45 -12.28
N ILE A 9 2.21 6.64 -11.91
CA ILE A 9 1.41 7.65 -11.22
C ILE A 9 1.29 8.88 -12.11
N PHE A 10 0.06 9.34 -12.30
CA PHE A 10 -0.26 10.60 -12.95
C PHE A 10 -0.95 11.56 -11.97
N GLY A 11 -0.65 12.85 -12.06
CA GLY A 11 -1.32 13.88 -11.29
C GLY A 11 -0.67 15.25 -11.44
N SER A 12 -1.01 16.15 -10.52
CA SER A 12 -0.48 17.51 -10.48
C SER A 12 0.94 17.55 -9.89
N MET A 13 1.78 18.39 -10.49
CA MET A 13 3.05 18.85 -9.91
C MET A 13 2.94 20.36 -9.69
N VAL A 14 3.18 20.79 -8.45
CA VAL A 14 2.82 22.13 -8.01
C VAL A 14 4.00 22.78 -7.27
N LEU A 15 4.11 24.09 -7.38
CA LEU A 15 4.93 24.89 -6.48
C LEU A 15 4.03 25.64 -5.50
N ASP A 16 3.88 25.04 -4.33
CA ASP A 16 2.96 25.44 -3.26
C ASP A 16 3.50 26.59 -2.43
N THR A 17 2.61 27.48 -1.99
CA THR A 17 2.87 28.39 -0.86
C THR A 17 1.93 28.01 0.28
N ILE A 18 2.48 27.39 1.31
CA ILE A 18 1.69 26.88 2.44
C ILE A 18 1.91 27.75 3.66
N HIS A 19 0.81 28.21 4.25
CA HIS A 19 0.81 28.89 5.53
C HIS A 19 0.24 27.97 6.60
N THR A 20 1.07 27.54 7.54
CA THR A 20 0.63 26.93 8.79
C THR A 20 0.52 28.01 9.88
N PRO A 21 -0.13 27.74 11.02
CA PRO A 21 -0.21 28.69 12.12
C PRO A 21 1.15 29.25 12.60
N ASP A 22 2.21 28.48 12.49
CA ASP A 22 3.55 28.78 13.01
C ASP A 22 4.64 28.94 11.94
N HIS A 23 4.35 28.64 10.68
CA HIS A 23 5.32 28.65 9.59
C HIS A 23 4.73 29.05 8.24
N THR A 24 5.57 29.49 7.32
CA THR A 24 5.20 29.73 5.93
C THR A 24 6.28 29.17 5.03
N SER A 25 5.89 28.29 4.11
CA SER A 25 6.76 27.62 3.15
C SER A 25 6.43 28.13 1.74
N PRO A 26 7.16 29.14 1.23
CA PRO A 26 6.86 29.73 -0.08
C PRO A 26 7.48 28.92 -1.23
N LYS A 27 6.69 28.68 -2.28
CA LYS A 27 7.11 28.05 -3.54
C LYS A 27 7.87 26.72 -3.36
N VAL A 28 7.40 25.88 -2.45
CA VAL A 28 7.95 24.54 -2.21
C VAL A 28 7.35 23.54 -3.18
N LEU A 29 8.11 22.50 -3.55
CA LEU A 29 7.59 21.43 -4.40
C LEU A 29 6.49 20.65 -3.67
N GLY A 30 5.36 20.46 -4.35
CA GLY A 30 4.26 19.63 -3.91
C GLY A 30 3.45 19.10 -5.10
N GLY A 31 2.14 19.00 -4.93
CA GLY A 31 1.23 18.40 -5.91
C GLY A 31 1.00 16.90 -5.71
N SER A 32 -0.18 16.46 -6.13
CA SER A 32 -0.72 15.12 -5.86
C SER A 32 0.18 13.99 -6.34
N SER A 33 0.68 14.06 -7.58
CA SER A 33 1.57 13.03 -8.11
C SER A 33 2.94 13.03 -7.45
N THR A 34 3.42 14.20 -7.00
CA THR A 34 4.73 14.31 -6.34
C THR A 34 4.72 13.56 -5.01
N TYR A 35 3.74 13.85 -4.15
CA TYR A 35 3.59 13.18 -2.86
C TYR A 35 3.34 11.68 -3.04
N ALA A 36 2.43 11.31 -3.94
CA ALA A 36 2.11 9.92 -4.20
C ALA A 36 3.32 9.13 -4.74
N ALA A 37 4.09 9.69 -5.68
CA ALA A 37 5.23 8.99 -6.27
C ALA A 37 6.39 8.82 -5.29
N LEU A 38 6.69 9.84 -4.50
CA LEU A 38 7.68 9.74 -3.42
C LEU A 38 7.25 8.71 -2.37
N ALA A 39 5.98 8.71 -1.95
CA ALA A 39 5.46 7.71 -1.02
C ALA A 39 5.52 6.28 -1.58
N ALA A 40 5.15 6.09 -2.85
CA ALA A 40 5.16 4.78 -3.50
C ALA A 40 6.57 4.21 -3.71
N SER A 41 7.57 5.08 -3.95
CA SER A 41 8.96 4.67 -4.18
C SER A 41 9.62 3.93 -3.01
N HIS A 42 9.03 4.01 -1.80
CA HIS A 42 9.47 3.23 -0.64
C HIS A 42 9.12 1.75 -0.73
N PHE A 43 8.26 1.37 -1.67
CA PHE A 43 7.73 0.02 -1.84
C PHE A 43 8.05 -0.58 -3.21
N THR A 44 8.03 0.22 -4.27
CA THR A 44 8.20 -0.27 -5.65
C THR A 44 8.84 0.78 -6.56
N LYS A 45 9.35 0.32 -7.71
CA LYS A 45 9.82 1.22 -8.76
C LYS A 45 8.63 2.01 -9.32
N THR A 46 8.73 3.33 -9.22
CA THR A 46 7.60 4.23 -9.53
C THR A 46 7.93 5.10 -10.74
N ASN A 47 7.03 5.14 -11.70
CA ASN A 47 7.08 5.97 -12.89
C ASN A 47 6.18 7.19 -12.70
N LEU A 48 6.70 8.39 -12.98
CA LEU A 48 5.97 9.65 -12.83
C LEU A 48 5.56 10.21 -14.19
N VAL A 49 4.27 10.49 -14.37
CA VAL A 49 3.72 11.28 -15.47
C VAL A 49 3.18 12.59 -14.91
N ALA A 50 3.79 13.71 -15.28
CA ALA A 50 3.40 15.03 -14.80
C ALA A 50 3.87 16.13 -15.77
N VAL A 51 3.40 17.36 -15.55
CA VAL A 51 3.85 18.54 -16.29
C VAL A 51 4.25 19.65 -15.32
N ALA A 52 5.32 20.37 -15.67
CA ALA A 52 5.76 21.56 -14.96
C ALA A 52 6.22 22.64 -15.93
N GLY A 53 6.30 23.87 -15.45
CA GLY A 53 6.77 25.02 -16.22
C GLY A 53 8.29 25.09 -16.24
N SER A 54 8.84 25.93 -17.12
CA SER A 54 10.27 26.23 -17.20
C SER A 54 10.80 26.98 -15.95
N ASP A 55 9.89 27.39 -15.05
CA ASP A 55 10.19 27.96 -13.75
C ASP A 55 10.34 26.93 -12.61
N LEU A 56 10.19 25.63 -12.88
CA LEU A 56 10.50 24.58 -11.91
C LEU A 56 12.03 24.50 -11.69
N PRO A 57 12.52 24.67 -10.46
CA PRO A 57 13.95 24.52 -10.17
C PRO A 57 14.50 23.14 -10.58
N GLU A 58 15.63 23.14 -11.30
CA GLU A 58 16.31 21.90 -11.75
C GLU A 58 16.65 20.98 -10.58
N SER A 59 17.00 21.54 -9.42
CA SER A 59 17.28 20.79 -8.19
C SER A 59 16.11 19.90 -7.74
N TYR A 60 14.86 20.27 -8.05
CA TYR A 60 13.69 19.43 -7.76
C TYR A 60 13.57 18.27 -8.74
N VAL A 61 13.92 18.48 -10.00
CA VAL A 61 13.96 17.39 -11.00
C VAL A 61 15.03 16.37 -10.62
N ASP A 62 16.23 16.84 -10.26
CA ASP A 62 17.33 16.00 -9.79
C ASP A 62 16.92 15.18 -8.55
N LEU A 63 16.32 15.85 -7.57
CA LEU A 63 15.85 15.24 -6.34
C LEU A 63 14.82 14.14 -6.61
N LEU A 64 13.83 14.38 -7.47
CA LEU A 64 12.83 13.37 -7.85
C LEU A 64 13.47 12.19 -8.59
N SER A 65 14.39 12.47 -9.52
CA SER A 65 15.03 11.43 -10.34
C SER A 65 15.85 10.41 -9.54
N ASN A 66 16.22 10.74 -8.29
CA ASN A 66 16.90 9.81 -7.37
C ASN A 66 15.96 8.76 -6.77
N MET A 67 14.64 8.97 -6.80
CA MET A 67 13.65 8.08 -6.17
C MET A 67 12.61 7.54 -7.14
N VAL A 68 12.30 8.29 -8.20
CA VAL A 68 11.27 7.93 -9.19
C VAL A 68 11.79 8.10 -10.61
N ASP A 69 11.26 7.31 -11.54
CA ASP A 69 11.54 7.47 -12.97
C ASP A 69 10.75 8.67 -13.50
N THR A 70 11.46 9.69 -13.97
CA THR A 70 10.89 10.97 -14.42
C THR A 70 10.81 11.10 -15.94
N ALA A 71 10.97 10.01 -16.71
CA ALA A 71 10.85 10.06 -18.17
C ALA A 71 9.46 10.52 -18.68
N GLY A 72 8.42 10.44 -17.84
CA GLY A 72 7.10 11.01 -18.11
C GLY A 72 6.88 12.45 -17.62
N LEU A 73 7.87 13.07 -16.96
CA LEU A 73 7.81 14.49 -16.57
C LEU A 73 8.11 15.39 -17.76
N GLN A 74 7.18 16.27 -18.11
CA GLN A 74 7.37 17.26 -19.17
C GLN A 74 7.59 18.66 -18.60
N ILE A 75 8.70 19.29 -18.99
CA ILE A 75 8.93 20.72 -18.76
C ILE A 75 8.46 21.49 -20.00
N ARG A 76 7.50 22.41 -19.81
CA ARG A 76 6.94 23.26 -20.87
C ARG A 76 7.29 24.73 -20.62
N GLU A 77 7.38 25.52 -21.68
CA GLU A 77 7.50 26.98 -21.52
C GLU A 77 6.28 27.54 -20.79
N GLY A 78 6.53 28.33 -19.74
CA GLY A 78 5.50 28.91 -18.89
C GLY A 78 5.70 28.62 -17.40
N GLN A 79 4.68 28.88 -16.60
CA GLN A 79 4.72 28.71 -15.15
C GLN A 79 4.20 27.32 -14.74
N THR A 80 4.83 26.72 -13.75
CA THR A 80 4.35 25.52 -13.06
C THR A 80 3.02 25.86 -12.37
N PHE A 81 2.16 24.86 -12.14
CA PHE A 81 0.95 25.03 -11.33
C PHE A 81 1.31 25.78 -10.03
N ARG A 82 0.57 26.84 -9.70
CA ARG A 82 0.68 27.55 -8.42
C ARG A 82 -0.55 27.30 -7.55
N TYR A 83 -0.29 26.92 -6.30
CA TYR A 83 -1.30 26.78 -5.28
C TYR A 83 -0.83 27.49 -4.02
N GLU A 84 -1.71 28.26 -3.40
CA GLU A 84 -1.46 28.90 -2.11
C GLU A 84 -2.60 28.57 -1.17
N ALA A 85 -2.28 28.09 0.02
CA ALA A 85 -3.28 27.72 1.02
C ALA A 85 -2.85 28.14 2.41
N ARG A 86 -3.84 28.45 3.24
CA ARG A 86 -3.66 28.80 4.65
C ARG A 86 -4.45 27.84 5.54
N TYR A 87 -3.74 27.12 6.39
CA TYR A 87 -4.35 26.31 7.44
C TYR A 87 -4.75 27.15 8.63
N GLU A 88 -5.90 26.82 9.19
CA GLU A 88 -6.36 27.34 10.46
C GLU A 88 -5.64 26.64 11.63
N ASN A 89 -5.87 27.12 12.86
CA ASN A 89 -5.19 26.61 14.06
C ASN A 89 -5.46 25.11 14.37
N ASN A 90 -6.51 24.52 13.79
CA ASN A 90 -6.78 23.09 13.93
C ASN A 90 -5.99 22.22 12.94
N PHE A 91 -5.23 22.83 12.00
CA PHE A 91 -4.48 22.14 10.95
C PHE A 91 -5.34 21.17 10.11
N GLN A 92 -6.65 21.39 10.07
CA GLN A 92 -7.60 20.61 9.26
C GLN A 92 -8.29 21.52 8.27
N ASP A 93 -8.86 22.62 8.77
CA ASP A 93 -9.51 23.60 7.93
C ASP A 93 -8.44 24.40 7.19
N ARG A 94 -8.66 24.59 5.89
CA ARG A 94 -7.81 25.41 5.04
C ARG A 94 -8.64 26.35 4.18
N VAL A 95 -8.06 27.50 3.89
CA VAL A 95 -8.57 28.45 2.90
C VAL A 95 -7.62 28.44 1.72
N ASP A 96 -8.17 28.15 0.54
CA ASP A 96 -7.44 28.25 -0.72
C ASP A 96 -7.31 29.74 -1.08
N VAL A 97 -6.08 30.24 -1.16
CA VAL A 97 -5.75 31.65 -1.45
C VAL A 97 -5.51 31.85 -2.94
N LEU A 98 -4.85 30.89 -3.59
CA LEU A 98 -4.52 30.94 -5.01
C LEU A 98 -4.60 29.54 -5.64
N VAL A 99 -5.20 29.46 -6.82
CA VAL A 99 -5.19 28.26 -7.68
C VAL A 99 -4.96 28.70 -9.11
N GLU A 100 -3.76 28.47 -9.64
CA GLU A 100 -3.39 28.77 -11.02
C GLU A 100 -2.85 27.49 -11.69
N PRO A 101 -3.70 26.77 -12.44
CA PRO A 101 -3.30 25.50 -13.08
C PRO A 101 -2.13 25.63 -14.06
N ASN A 102 -1.96 26.82 -14.65
CA ASN A 102 -0.90 27.19 -15.58
C ASN A 102 -0.67 26.13 -16.68
N VAL A 103 0.56 25.63 -16.85
CA VAL A 103 0.89 24.62 -17.89
C VAL A 103 0.07 23.32 -17.79
N SER A 104 -0.60 23.08 -16.66
CA SER A 104 -1.46 21.91 -16.44
C SER A 104 -2.84 22.04 -17.09
N LEU A 105 -3.31 23.26 -17.41
CA LEU A 105 -4.66 23.50 -17.92
C LEU A 105 -4.91 22.79 -19.26
N ASP A 106 -4.02 23.01 -20.22
CA ASP A 106 -4.10 22.43 -21.58
C ASP A 106 -3.14 21.26 -21.75
N TYR A 107 -2.86 20.52 -20.68
CA TYR A 107 -1.94 19.41 -20.73
C TYR A 107 -2.60 18.18 -21.36
N GLN A 108 -2.05 17.73 -22.49
CA GLN A 108 -2.38 16.44 -23.09
C GLN A 108 -1.25 15.47 -22.79
N PRO A 109 -1.41 14.57 -21.80
CA PRO A 109 -0.26 13.86 -21.25
C PRO A 109 0.12 12.69 -22.14
N PRO A 110 1.32 12.67 -22.76
CA PRO A 110 1.78 11.46 -23.42
C PRO A 110 2.36 10.50 -22.39
N VAL A 111 1.86 9.25 -22.38
CA VAL A 111 2.47 8.17 -21.60
C VAL A 111 3.65 7.61 -22.40
N PRO A 112 4.90 7.69 -21.90
CA PRO A 112 6.06 7.08 -22.54
C PRO A 112 5.83 5.60 -22.84
N GLU A 113 6.38 5.11 -23.96
CA GLU A 113 6.15 3.73 -24.42
C GLU A 113 6.53 2.70 -23.35
N GLN A 114 7.62 2.94 -22.62
CA GLN A 114 8.07 2.07 -21.53
C GLN A 114 7.09 2.00 -20.34
N TYR A 115 6.25 3.02 -20.13
CA TYR A 115 5.30 3.06 -19.03
C TYR A 115 3.96 2.38 -19.37
N ARG A 116 3.60 2.24 -20.65
CA ARG A 116 2.29 1.69 -21.09
C ARG A 116 2.00 0.26 -20.62
N LYS A 117 3.05 -0.48 -20.27
CA LYS A 117 2.98 -1.85 -19.73
C LYS A 117 2.88 -1.91 -18.20
N SER A 118 2.73 -0.77 -17.53
CA SER A 118 2.55 -0.74 -16.08
C SER A 118 1.31 -1.53 -15.71
N GLU A 119 1.48 -2.46 -14.76
CA GLU A 119 0.38 -3.31 -14.29
C GLU A 119 -0.46 -2.58 -13.24
N PHE A 120 0.12 -1.61 -12.55
CA PHE A 120 -0.58 -0.74 -11.61
C PHE A 120 -0.56 0.71 -12.11
N VAL A 121 -1.71 1.37 -12.06
CA VAL A 121 -1.87 2.76 -12.47
C VAL A 121 -2.59 3.54 -11.37
N TYR A 122 -1.98 4.62 -10.91
CA TYR A 122 -2.63 5.56 -10.00
C TYR A 122 -2.88 6.90 -10.70
N LEU A 123 -4.15 7.24 -10.82
CA LEU A 123 -4.63 8.52 -11.33
C LEU A 123 -4.86 9.44 -10.12
N ALA A 124 -3.78 10.01 -9.59
CA ALA A 124 -3.85 11.01 -8.52
C ALA A 124 -4.63 12.25 -8.98
N ASN A 125 -5.00 13.12 -8.04
CA ASN A 125 -5.85 14.28 -8.31
C ASN A 125 -5.34 15.11 -9.51
N ALA A 126 -6.18 15.22 -10.54
CA ALA A 126 -6.02 16.03 -11.74
C ALA A 126 -7.38 16.19 -12.42
N ASP A 127 -7.43 16.92 -13.54
CA ASP A 127 -8.62 17.02 -14.37
C ASP A 127 -9.13 15.60 -14.78
N PRO A 128 -10.41 15.25 -14.53
CA PRO A 128 -10.95 13.93 -14.84
C PRO A 128 -10.86 13.54 -16.32
N GLN A 129 -10.95 14.49 -17.25
CA GLN A 129 -10.77 14.24 -18.68
C GLN A 129 -9.31 13.91 -19.02
N GLN A 130 -8.35 14.53 -18.34
CA GLN A 130 -6.92 14.16 -18.47
C GLN A 130 -6.67 12.76 -17.90
N GLN A 131 -7.22 12.44 -16.73
CA GLN A 131 -7.14 11.11 -16.12
C GLN A 131 -7.66 10.01 -17.07
N ILE A 132 -8.83 10.20 -17.68
CA ILE A 132 -9.40 9.29 -18.69
C ILE A 132 -8.48 9.18 -19.93
N THR A 133 -7.93 10.29 -20.39
CA THR A 133 -7.08 10.34 -21.60
C THR A 133 -5.77 9.58 -21.40
N ILE A 134 -5.17 9.67 -20.22
CA ILE A 134 -3.99 8.89 -19.84
C ILE A 134 -4.31 7.42 -19.72
N LEU A 135 -5.39 7.08 -19.02
CA LEU A 135 -5.75 5.68 -18.76
C LEU A 135 -5.87 4.88 -20.07
N ARG A 136 -6.43 5.51 -21.12
CA ARG A 136 -6.58 4.90 -22.45
C ARG A 136 -5.27 4.62 -23.19
N GLN A 137 -4.13 5.09 -22.70
CA GLN A 137 -2.81 4.85 -23.30
C GLN A 137 -2.10 3.63 -22.72
N PHE A 138 -2.60 3.06 -21.62
CA PHE A 138 -2.08 1.81 -21.07
C PHE A 138 -2.69 0.60 -21.76
N ASP A 139 -1.91 -0.48 -21.87
CA ASP A 139 -2.32 -1.67 -22.62
C ASP A 139 -3.41 -2.47 -21.88
N ALA A 140 -3.11 -2.91 -20.65
CA ALA A 140 -3.99 -3.71 -19.82
C ALA A 140 -3.52 -3.69 -18.35
N PRO A 141 -3.73 -2.59 -17.61
CA PRO A 141 -3.38 -2.55 -16.20
C PRO A 141 -4.18 -3.62 -15.41
N LYS A 142 -3.53 -4.29 -14.46
CA LYS A 142 -4.15 -5.22 -13.51
C LYS A 142 -4.99 -4.49 -12.47
N PHE A 143 -4.58 -3.28 -12.08
CA PHE A 143 -5.28 -2.48 -11.08
C PHE A 143 -5.13 -0.98 -11.33
N VAL A 144 -6.27 -0.29 -11.33
CA VAL A 144 -6.34 1.16 -11.51
C VAL A 144 -7.06 1.78 -10.34
N MET A 145 -6.42 2.76 -9.70
CA MET A 145 -7.04 3.58 -8.66
C MET A 145 -7.05 5.04 -9.06
N CYS A 146 -8.11 5.78 -8.73
CA CYS A 146 -8.17 7.23 -8.92
C CYS A 146 -8.44 8.00 -7.62
N ASP A 147 -8.05 9.27 -7.62
CA ASP A 147 -8.39 10.29 -6.61
C ASP A 147 -8.96 11.53 -7.33
N THR A 148 -9.70 12.35 -6.61
CA THR A 148 -10.28 13.62 -7.07
C THR A 148 -10.42 14.59 -5.89
N ILE A 149 -10.85 15.82 -6.15
CA ILE A 149 -11.07 16.82 -5.09
C ILE A 149 -12.40 17.52 -5.29
N GLN A 150 -12.85 18.21 -4.23
CA GLN A 150 -14.06 19.04 -4.24
C GLN A 150 -14.19 19.88 -5.52
N HIS A 151 -13.12 20.55 -5.96
CA HIS A 151 -13.13 21.39 -7.17
C HIS A 151 -13.68 20.65 -8.40
N TRP A 152 -13.21 19.43 -8.66
CA TRP A 152 -13.65 18.66 -9.83
C TRP A 152 -15.04 18.06 -9.64
N ILE A 153 -15.39 17.70 -8.40
CA ILE A 153 -16.72 17.20 -8.06
C ILE A 153 -17.79 18.27 -8.31
N GLU A 154 -17.51 19.52 -7.95
CA GLU A 154 -18.43 20.63 -8.21
C GLU A 154 -18.47 21.02 -9.69
N ALA A 155 -17.32 21.02 -10.36
CA ALA A 155 -17.21 21.51 -11.74
C ALA A 155 -17.74 20.49 -12.77
N VAL A 156 -17.38 19.21 -12.64
CA VAL A 156 -17.59 18.17 -13.67
C VAL A 156 -17.94 16.79 -13.07
N PRO A 157 -18.95 16.67 -12.20
CA PRO A 157 -19.27 15.41 -11.50
C PRO A 157 -19.55 14.24 -12.46
N ASN A 158 -20.21 14.51 -13.58
CA ASN A 158 -20.50 13.49 -14.60
C ASN A 158 -19.23 12.89 -15.22
N LYS A 159 -18.13 13.67 -15.30
CA LYS A 159 -16.86 13.18 -15.82
C LYS A 159 -16.14 12.30 -14.80
N ILE A 160 -16.30 12.59 -13.51
CA ILE A 160 -15.83 11.71 -12.44
C ILE A 160 -16.58 10.38 -12.48
N ILE A 161 -17.91 10.41 -12.63
CA ILE A 161 -18.71 9.18 -12.78
C ILE A 161 -18.26 8.38 -14.01
N GLU A 162 -17.97 9.02 -15.14
CA GLU A 162 -17.37 8.35 -16.32
C GLU A 162 -16.01 7.71 -15.98
N LEU A 163 -15.14 8.40 -15.24
CA LEU A 163 -13.87 7.84 -14.79
C LEU A 163 -14.06 6.63 -13.86
N LEU A 164 -15.02 6.69 -12.93
CA LEU A 164 -15.32 5.60 -11.99
C LEU A 164 -15.76 4.30 -12.67
N GLN A 165 -16.30 4.39 -13.89
CA GLN A 165 -16.63 3.22 -14.72
C GLN A 165 -15.39 2.52 -15.30
N MET A 166 -14.23 3.17 -15.27
CA MET A 166 -13.00 2.72 -15.92
C MET A 166 -11.92 2.27 -14.94
N VAL A 167 -12.16 2.40 -13.63
CA VAL A 167 -11.16 2.13 -12.57
C VAL A 167 -11.65 1.07 -11.60
N ASP A 168 -10.72 0.37 -10.96
CA ASP A 168 -11.03 -0.65 -9.95
C ASP A 168 -11.32 -0.03 -8.58
N ALA A 169 -10.67 1.09 -8.26
CA ALA A 169 -10.76 1.72 -6.96
C ALA A 169 -10.82 3.24 -7.04
N VAL A 170 -11.50 3.83 -6.06
CA VAL A 170 -11.43 5.27 -5.80
C VAL A 170 -11.00 5.51 -4.37
N ILE A 171 -10.15 6.51 -4.19
CA ILE A 171 -9.76 7.00 -2.89
C ILE A 171 -10.08 8.48 -2.76
N ILE A 172 -10.90 8.86 -1.80
CA ILE A 172 -11.37 10.24 -1.58
C ILE A 172 -11.53 10.48 -0.07
N ASN A 173 -11.69 11.73 0.37
CA ASN A 173 -11.97 12.04 1.76
C ASN A 173 -13.48 12.02 2.09
N GLU A 174 -13.85 12.12 3.37
CA GLU A 174 -15.26 12.11 3.83
C GLU A 174 -16.11 13.22 3.19
N GLY A 175 -15.56 14.43 3.04
CA GLY A 175 -16.26 15.55 2.42
C GLY A 175 -16.51 15.32 0.93
N GLU A 176 -15.50 14.84 0.21
CA GLU A 176 -15.57 14.50 -1.22
C GLU A 176 -16.56 13.35 -1.47
N ALA A 177 -16.55 12.31 -0.64
CA ALA A 177 -17.50 11.20 -0.76
C ALA A 177 -18.94 11.67 -0.60
N ARG A 178 -19.19 12.50 0.41
CA ARG A 178 -20.53 13.07 0.67
C ARG A 178 -20.98 14.00 -0.43
N LEU A 179 -20.07 14.85 -0.91
CA LEU A 179 -20.35 15.80 -1.97
C LEU A 179 -20.65 15.10 -3.30
N LEU A 180 -19.86 14.09 -3.66
CA LEU A 180 -20.03 13.35 -4.91
C LEU A 180 -21.33 12.53 -4.90
N ALA A 181 -21.66 11.90 -3.77
CA ALA A 181 -22.86 11.08 -3.63
C ALA A 181 -24.13 11.87 -3.30
N ASP A 182 -24.01 13.17 -2.97
CA ASP A 182 -25.09 13.98 -2.38
C ASP A 182 -25.78 13.26 -1.20
N GLU A 183 -24.96 12.69 -0.31
CA GLU A 183 -25.37 11.84 0.80
C GLU A 183 -24.46 12.05 2.01
N TYR A 184 -24.97 11.91 3.23
CA TYR A 184 -24.20 12.13 4.45
C TYR A 184 -23.59 10.83 5.04
N ASP A 185 -24.33 9.73 4.93
CA ASP A 185 -23.89 8.43 5.45
C ASP A 185 -22.82 7.82 4.53
N LEU A 186 -21.62 7.58 5.06
CA LEU A 186 -20.49 7.12 4.26
C LEU A 186 -20.68 5.72 3.67
N ALA A 187 -21.46 4.85 4.32
CA ALA A 187 -21.75 3.53 3.75
C ALA A 187 -22.68 3.67 2.55
N ARG A 188 -23.70 4.54 2.63
CA ARG A 188 -24.54 4.87 1.47
C ARG A 188 -23.77 5.57 0.35
N CYS A 189 -22.83 6.47 0.69
CA CYS A 189 -21.93 7.07 -0.30
C CYS A 189 -21.13 5.99 -1.05
N ALA A 190 -20.55 5.05 -0.31
CA ALA A 190 -19.80 3.93 -0.90
C ALA A 190 -20.69 3.04 -1.78
N ASP A 191 -21.92 2.73 -1.36
CA ASP A 191 -22.88 1.96 -2.17
C ASP A 191 -23.19 2.65 -3.52
N MET A 192 -23.35 3.97 -3.52
CA MET A 192 -23.58 4.74 -4.75
C MET A 192 -22.34 4.73 -5.67
N ILE A 193 -21.16 4.93 -5.10
CA ILE A 193 -19.89 4.90 -5.83
C ILE A 193 -19.63 3.51 -6.43
N HIS A 194 -19.92 2.44 -5.69
CA HIS A 194 -19.91 1.07 -6.21
C HIS A 194 -20.88 0.92 -7.38
N GLY A 195 -22.08 1.49 -7.29
CA GLY A 195 -23.07 1.51 -8.35
C GLY A 195 -22.61 2.21 -9.64
N TRP A 196 -21.61 3.09 -9.57
CA TRP A 196 -21.02 3.74 -10.74
C TRP A 196 -19.86 2.98 -11.37
N GLY A 197 -19.25 2.00 -10.68
CA GLY A 197 -18.27 1.10 -11.29
C GLY A 197 -17.10 0.69 -10.39
N ALA A 198 -16.71 1.53 -9.42
CA ALA A 198 -15.54 1.25 -8.59
C ALA A 198 -15.78 0.01 -7.71
N LYS A 199 -14.89 -0.98 -7.77
CA LYS A 199 -14.97 -2.21 -6.98
C LYS A 199 -14.54 -2.01 -5.53
N TYR A 200 -13.64 -1.07 -5.28
CA TYR A 200 -13.14 -0.70 -3.96
C TYR A 200 -13.31 0.79 -3.74
N VAL A 201 -13.83 1.18 -2.57
CA VAL A 201 -13.96 2.58 -2.18
C VAL A 201 -13.18 2.79 -0.89
N ILE A 202 -12.19 3.69 -0.92
CA ILE A 202 -11.39 4.05 0.24
C ILE A 202 -11.76 5.49 0.63
N ILE A 203 -12.34 5.67 1.81
CA ILE A 203 -12.70 6.99 2.34
C ILE A 203 -11.70 7.38 3.44
N LYS A 204 -10.88 8.38 3.16
CA LYS A 204 -9.89 8.99 4.07
C LYS A 204 -10.61 9.86 5.10
N LYS A 205 -10.28 9.68 6.38
CA LYS A 205 -10.86 10.38 7.54
C LYS A 205 -9.81 11.21 8.29
N ALA A 206 -8.91 11.86 7.55
CA ALA A 206 -7.78 12.61 8.10
C ALA A 206 -7.04 11.82 9.22
N GLU A 207 -6.81 12.41 10.38
CA GLU A 207 -6.12 11.77 11.51
C GLU A 207 -6.89 10.60 12.14
N HIS A 208 -8.16 10.40 11.77
CA HIS A 208 -8.95 9.25 12.22
C HIS A 208 -8.74 8.00 11.35
N GLY A 209 -7.95 8.10 10.27
CA GLY A 209 -7.54 6.96 9.44
C GLY A 209 -8.36 6.84 8.17
N SER A 210 -8.83 5.63 7.86
CA SER A 210 -9.58 5.35 6.65
C SER A 210 -10.64 4.27 6.83
N LEU A 211 -11.64 4.31 5.95
CA LEU A 211 -12.61 3.25 5.76
C LEU A 211 -12.40 2.64 4.38
N LEU A 212 -12.37 1.32 4.30
CA LEU A 212 -12.35 0.57 3.05
C LEU A 212 -13.69 -0.15 2.90
N PHE A 213 -14.34 0.03 1.76
CA PHE A 213 -15.62 -0.58 1.41
C PHE A 213 -15.44 -1.55 0.24
N HIS A 214 -15.96 -2.77 0.41
CA HIS A 214 -15.97 -3.79 -0.62
C HIS A 214 -17.04 -4.86 -0.33
N ASN A 215 -17.83 -5.27 -1.33
CA ASN A 215 -18.85 -6.31 -1.22
C ASN A 215 -19.77 -6.17 0.02
N ASN A 216 -20.30 -4.97 0.27
CA ASN A 216 -21.13 -4.63 1.43
C ASN A 216 -20.46 -4.81 2.80
N HIS A 217 -19.13 -4.96 2.83
CA HIS A 217 -18.34 -4.96 4.06
C HIS A 217 -17.60 -3.64 4.21
N THR A 218 -17.51 -3.16 5.45
CA THR A 218 -16.74 -2.00 5.83
C THR A 218 -15.59 -2.43 6.73
N TYR A 219 -14.38 -2.00 6.37
CA TYR A 219 -13.18 -2.21 7.15
C TYR A 219 -12.72 -0.86 7.68
N SER A 220 -12.62 -0.72 8.99
CA SER A 220 -12.10 0.49 9.64
C SER A 220 -10.62 0.32 9.94
N LEU A 221 -9.80 1.25 9.45
CA LEU A 221 -8.36 1.28 9.63
C LEU A 221 -7.99 2.58 10.36
N PRO A 222 -7.83 2.56 11.70
CA PRO A 222 -7.62 3.76 12.50
C PRO A 222 -6.40 4.56 12.05
N GLY A 223 -6.41 5.89 12.23
CA GLY A 223 -5.23 6.71 11.95
C GLY A 223 -4.10 6.44 12.94
N PHE A 224 -2.87 6.79 12.55
CA PHE A 224 -1.74 6.76 13.48
C PHE A 224 -1.70 8.08 14.27
N PRO A 225 -1.79 8.07 15.62
CA PRO A 225 -1.77 9.27 16.43
C PRO A 225 -0.44 10.02 16.32
N ILE A 226 -0.51 11.29 15.90
CA ILE A 226 0.66 12.15 15.74
C ILE A 226 0.83 13.05 16.96
N LYS A 227 2.04 13.08 17.53
CA LYS A 227 2.37 13.95 18.66
C LYS A 227 2.73 15.37 18.24
N ARG A 228 3.32 15.52 17.05
CA ARG A 228 3.77 16.80 16.52
C ARG A 228 3.40 16.89 15.04
N LEU A 229 2.23 17.47 14.79
CA LEU A 229 1.79 17.85 13.47
C LEU A 229 2.52 19.14 13.06
N LYS A 230 3.09 19.16 11.85
CA LYS A 230 3.75 20.35 11.28
C LYS A 230 3.01 20.86 10.05
N ASP A 231 2.77 19.98 9.07
CA ASP A 231 2.17 20.36 7.80
C ASP A 231 1.30 19.20 7.28
N PRO A 232 -0.03 19.36 7.21
CA PRO A 232 -0.92 18.29 6.73
C PRO A 232 -0.91 18.14 5.20
N THR A 233 -0.22 19.01 4.46
CA THR A 233 -0.21 19.02 2.99
C THR A 233 0.34 17.72 2.43
N GLY A 234 -0.36 17.17 1.43
CA GLY A 234 0.02 15.93 0.76
C GLY A 234 -0.21 14.64 1.55
N ALA A 235 -0.74 14.68 2.78
CA ALA A 235 -0.98 13.49 3.60
C ALA A 235 -1.86 12.44 2.88
N GLY A 236 -2.93 12.90 2.24
CA GLY A 236 -3.84 12.04 1.49
C GLY A 236 -3.22 11.45 0.22
N ASP A 237 -2.41 12.23 -0.49
CA ASP A 237 -1.69 11.77 -1.67
C ASP A 237 -0.58 10.78 -1.31
N SER A 238 0.16 11.03 -0.23
CA SER A 238 1.14 10.09 0.34
C SER A 238 0.49 8.78 0.79
N PHE A 239 -0.68 8.86 1.43
CA PHE A 239 -1.47 7.69 1.79
C PHE A 239 -1.79 6.87 0.54
N ALA A 240 -2.32 7.50 -0.51
CA ALA A 240 -2.71 6.82 -1.74
C ALA A 240 -1.51 6.23 -2.50
N GLY A 241 -0.40 6.96 -2.55
CA GLY A 241 0.86 6.49 -3.11
C GLY A 241 1.40 5.26 -2.40
N ALA A 242 1.40 5.26 -1.06
CA ALA A 242 1.81 4.11 -0.27
C ALA A 242 0.87 2.91 -0.42
N VAL A 243 -0.45 3.13 -0.56
CA VAL A 243 -1.41 2.06 -0.87
C VAL A 243 -1.03 1.38 -2.19
N MET A 244 -0.84 2.16 -3.25
CA MET A 244 -0.52 1.63 -4.58
C MET A 244 0.85 0.98 -4.63
N GLY A 245 1.86 1.63 -4.03
CA GLY A 245 3.22 1.10 -3.96
C GLY A 245 3.27 -0.23 -3.20
N TYR A 246 2.55 -0.35 -2.09
CA TYR A 246 2.48 -1.62 -1.35
C TYR A 246 1.79 -2.72 -2.16
N LEU A 247 0.63 -2.45 -2.78
CA LEU A 247 -0.10 -3.43 -3.58
C LEU A 247 0.73 -3.95 -4.76
N ASP A 248 1.41 -3.05 -5.45
CA ASP A 248 2.33 -3.36 -6.54
C ASP A 248 3.49 -4.23 -6.04
N SER A 249 4.13 -3.88 -4.92
CA SER A 249 5.26 -4.63 -4.35
C SER A 249 4.97 -6.09 -3.99
N ILE A 250 3.69 -6.43 -3.72
CA ILE A 250 3.26 -7.79 -3.40
C ILE A 250 2.48 -8.47 -4.54
N ASP A 251 2.24 -7.77 -5.66
CA ASP A 251 1.48 -8.21 -6.83
C ASP A 251 0.20 -8.99 -6.48
N THR A 252 -0.54 -8.51 -5.46
CA THR A 252 -1.72 -9.22 -4.93
C THR A 252 -2.84 -8.23 -4.64
N ILE A 253 -3.97 -8.40 -5.34
CA ILE A 253 -5.17 -7.56 -5.20
C ILE A 253 -6.30 -8.39 -4.60
N ASN A 254 -6.45 -8.31 -3.27
CA ASN A 254 -7.58 -8.85 -2.55
C ASN A 254 -7.88 -7.96 -1.34
N ILE A 255 -8.93 -8.29 -0.60
CA ILE A 255 -9.37 -7.45 0.51
C ILE A 255 -8.33 -7.34 1.63
N GLU A 256 -7.58 -8.42 1.87
CA GLU A 256 -6.56 -8.45 2.92
C GLU A 256 -5.33 -7.63 2.52
N SER A 257 -4.91 -7.70 1.26
CA SER A 257 -3.83 -6.85 0.75
C SER A 257 -4.21 -5.37 0.76
N LEU A 258 -5.44 -5.00 0.40
CA LEU A 258 -5.94 -3.63 0.47
C LEU A 258 -6.02 -3.11 1.91
N ARG A 259 -6.45 -3.93 2.87
CA ARG A 259 -6.45 -3.56 4.30
C ARG A 259 -5.03 -3.24 4.78
N ARG A 260 -4.05 -4.09 4.43
CA ARG A 260 -2.64 -3.84 4.75
C ARG A 260 -2.10 -2.61 4.03
N ALA A 261 -2.46 -2.42 2.76
CA ALA A 261 -2.09 -1.24 1.98
C ALA A 261 -2.58 0.04 2.66
N CYS A 262 -3.81 0.06 3.17
CA CYS A 262 -4.36 1.20 3.92
C CYS A 262 -3.62 1.44 5.26
N ILE A 263 -3.13 0.38 5.92
CA ILE A 263 -2.29 0.52 7.11
C ILE A 263 -0.95 1.18 6.76
N TYR A 264 -0.29 0.72 5.69
CA TYR A 264 0.93 1.37 5.18
C TYR A 264 0.65 2.82 4.75
N GLY A 265 -0.49 3.08 4.11
CA GLY A 265 -0.97 4.42 3.80
C GLY A 265 -1.07 5.31 5.04
N ASN A 266 -1.72 4.83 6.12
CA ASN A 266 -1.82 5.55 7.38
C ASN A 266 -0.44 5.85 7.99
N VAL A 267 0.49 4.89 7.92
CA VAL A 267 1.86 5.05 8.45
C VAL A 267 2.68 6.06 7.63
N VAL A 268 2.63 5.99 6.30
CA VAL A 268 3.39 6.92 5.45
C VAL A 268 2.79 8.33 5.49
N GLY A 269 1.45 8.44 5.51
CA GLY A 269 0.77 9.73 5.75
C GLY A 269 1.18 10.34 7.10
N SER A 270 1.35 9.50 8.13
CA SER A 270 1.87 9.90 9.43
C SER A 270 3.25 10.55 9.37
N PHE A 271 4.19 10.03 8.58
CA PHE A 271 5.51 10.63 8.41
C PHE A 271 5.45 11.92 7.59
N THR A 272 4.55 11.96 6.60
CA THR A 272 4.35 13.14 5.75
C THR A 272 4.02 14.35 6.60
N VAL A 273 3.09 14.20 7.56
CA VAL A 273 2.59 15.33 8.33
C VAL A 273 3.48 15.78 9.51
N GLU A 274 4.47 14.97 9.88
CA GLU A 274 5.44 15.28 10.94
C GLU A 274 6.58 16.20 10.48
N GLN A 275 6.69 16.44 9.18
CA GLN A 275 7.65 17.34 8.54
C GLN A 275 6.94 18.36 7.65
N TYR A 276 7.67 19.36 7.16
CA TYR A 276 7.13 20.30 6.19
C TYR A 276 7.26 19.71 4.78
N HIS A 277 6.32 20.06 3.89
CA HIS A 277 6.35 19.73 2.48
C HIS A 277 6.67 18.23 2.22
N ILE A 278 7.64 17.93 1.37
CA ILE A 278 8.03 16.55 1.01
C ILE A 278 9.17 15.97 1.88
N GLU A 279 9.70 16.72 2.86
CA GLU A 279 10.88 16.28 3.65
C GLU A 279 10.66 14.96 4.37
N GLY A 280 9.45 14.77 4.88
CA GLY A 280 9.06 13.54 5.57
C GLY A 280 9.19 12.31 4.70
N LEU A 281 8.98 12.42 3.38
CA LEU A 281 9.11 11.32 2.44
C LEU A 281 10.54 11.11 1.95
N LEU A 282 11.32 12.19 1.80
CA LEU A 282 12.71 12.12 1.33
C LEU A 282 13.66 11.51 2.35
N THR A 283 13.37 11.71 3.63
CA THR A 283 14.20 11.23 4.74
C THR A 283 13.73 9.89 5.31
N LEU A 284 12.60 9.38 4.81
CA LEU A 284 12.01 8.14 5.29
C LEU A 284 12.85 6.94 4.88
N GLY A 285 13.19 6.07 5.84
CA GLY A 285 13.81 4.78 5.56
C GLY A 285 12.82 3.63 5.73
N HIS A 286 13.07 2.52 5.03
CA HIS A 286 12.28 1.28 5.19
C HIS A 286 12.21 0.82 6.67
N ALA A 287 13.31 0.96 7.42
CA ALA A 287 13.34 0.62 8.84
C ALA A 287 12.42 1.50 9.71
N ASP A 288 12.19 2.77 9.31
CA ASP A 288 11.28 3.67 10.02
C ASP A 288 9.83 3.29 9.78
N ILE A 289 9.48 2.92 8.53
CA ILE A 289 8.16 2.41 8.17
C ILE A 289 7.86 1.15 8.98
N GLU A 290 8.76 0.16 8.96
CA GLU A 290 8.58 -1.10 9.68
C GLU A 290 8.48 -0.91 11.21
N ARG A 291 9.25 0.02 11.77
CA ARG A 291 9.12 0.40 13.19
C ARG A 291 7.74 0.96 13.48
N ARG A 292 7.24 1.88 12.64
CA ARG A 292 5.95 2.53 12.85
C ARG A 292 4.77 1.59 12.57
N ILE A 293 4.91 0.63 11.67
CA ILE A 293 3.93 -0.45 11.47
C ILE A 293 3.79 -1.30 12.75
N LYS A 294 4.89 -1.64 13.42
CA LYS A 294 4.84 -2.35 14.71
C LYS A 294 4.15 -1.53 15.79
N GLU A 295 4.44 -0.23 15.85
CA GLU A 295 3.75 0.70 16.75
C GLU A 295 2.25 0.78 16.41
N TYR A 296 1.90 0.91 15.14
CA TYR A 296 0.52 0.94 14.63
C TYR A 296 -0.28 -0.30 15.05
N HIS A 297 0.28 -1.49 14.86
CA HIS A 297 -0.33 -2.75 15.31
C HIS A 297 -0.54 -2.78 16.83
N SER A 298 0.46 -2.31 17.60
CA SER A 298 0.35 -2.24 19.06
C SER A 298 -0.76 -1.31 19.55
N ILE A 299 -0.94 -0.14 18.91
CA ILE A 299 -1.94 0.85 19.37
C ILE A 299 -3.36 0.53 18.90
N THR A 300 -3.51 -0.10 17.74
CA THR A 300 -4.82 -0.46 17.19
C THR A 300 -5.34 -1.79 17.74
N GLY A 301 -4.51 -2.55 18.46
CA GLY A 301 -4.82 -3.91 18.86
C GLY A 301 -4.92 -4.88 17.68
N MET A 302 -4.57 -4.43 16.47
CA MET A 302 -4.39 -5.29 15.31
C MET A 302 -3.07 -6.02 15.50
N ASN A 303 -3.11 -7.19 16.14
CA ASN A 303 -1.92 -8.02 16.19
C ASN A 303 -1.54 -8.41 14.76
N ALA A 304 -0.25 -8.29 14.43
CA ALA A 304 0.27 -8.86 13.19
C ALA A 304 -0.17 -10.33 13.10
N ASP A 305 -0.68 -10.74 11.94
CA ASP A 305 -0.95 -12.15 11.70
C ASP A 305 0.37 -12.90 11.79
N ARG A 306 0.56 -13.60 12.91
CA ARG A 306 1.83 -14.26 13.24
C ARG A 306 2.17 -15.34 12.22
N LEU A 307 1.16 -15.96 11.60
CA LEU A 307 1.40 -16.96 10.56
C LEU A 307 1.89 -16.30 9.27
N VAL A 308 1.31 -15.16 8.91
CA VAL A 308 1.82 -14.33 7.80
C VAL A 308 3.25 -13.86 8.05
N GLU A 309 3.57 -13.43 9.26
CA GLU A 309 4.93 -13.01 9.64
C GLU A 309 5.92 -14.17 9.50
N ILE A 310 5.59 -15.36 10.00
CA ILE A 310 6.39 -16.58 9.84
C ILE A 310 6.64 -16.88 8.36
N PHE A 311 5.61 -16.83 7.52
CA PHE A 311 5.73 -17.06 6.08
C PHE A 311 6.61 -16.02 5.38
N THR A 312 6.50 -14.76 5.77
CA THR A 312 7.28 -13.66 5.21
C THR A 312 8.76 -13.84 5.53
N LEU A 313 9.09 -14.14 6.79
CA LEU A 313 10.46 -14.44 7.21
C LEU A 313 11.03 -15.64 6.45
N GLN A 314 10.22 -16.69 6.27
CA GLN A 314 10.65 -17.90 5.56
C GLN A 314 10.92 -17.64 4.07
N LYS A 315 10.04 -16.92 3.37
CA LYS A 315 10.25 -16.56 1.95
C LYS A 315 11.53 -15.74 1.77
N LYS A 316 11.79 -14.78 2.67
CA LYS A 316 13.03 -13.99 2.65
C LYS A 316 14.26 -14.89 2.82
N LEU A 317 14.23 -15.80 3.79
CA LEU A 317 15.32 -16.76 4.00
C LEU A 317 15.52 -17.66 2.76
N ALA A 318 14.44 -18.23 2.20
CA ALA A 318 14.50 -19.07 1.02
C ALA A 318 15.09 -18.34 -0.20
N SER A 319 14.78 -17.06 -0.38
CA SER A 319 15.36 -16.25 -1.47
C SER A 319 16.87 -16.03 -1.36
N MET A 320 17.43 -16.15 -0.16
CA MET A 320 18.87 -16.04 0.12
C MET A 320 19.59 -17.38 0.05
N MET A 321 18.85 -18.49 0.07
CA MET A 321 19.39 -19.84 0.05
C MET A 321 19.61 -20.31 -1.38
N ASP A 322 20.79 -20.01 -1.94
CA ASP A 322 21.27 -20.68 -3.15
C ASP A 322 22.14 -21.88 -2.75
N SER A 323 21.59 -23.09 -2.92
CA SER A 323 22.30 -24.33 -2.60
C SER A 323 22.12 -25.33 -3.73
N ALA A 324 23.24 -25.72 -4.35
CA ALA A 324 23.28 -26.80 -5.32
C ALA A 324 22.79 -28.16 -4.77
N ARG A 325 22.60 -28.27 -3.44
CA ARG A 325 22.05 -29.47 -2.78
C ARG A 325 20.53 -29.45 -2.67
N TYR A 326 19.87 -28.31 -2.87
CA TYR A 326 18.42 -28.22 -2.85
C TYR A 326 17.88 -28.63 -4.23
N PRO A 327 16.96 -29.61 -4.32
CA PRO A 327 16.50 -30.11 -5.60
C PRO A 327 15.84 -29.00 -6.45
N SER A 328 16.02 -29.07 -7.77
CA SER A 328 15.33 -28.16 -8.70
C SER A 328 13.87 -28.58 -8.93
N ASN A 329 13.61 -29.89 -8.89
CA ASN A 329 12.27 -30.46 -9.05
C ASN A 329 11.42 -30.22 -7.79
N HIS A 330 10.19 -29.75 -7.99
CA HIS A 330 9.25 -29.43 -6.92
C HIS A 330 8.85 -30.64 -6.05
N THR A 331 8.55 -31.79 -6.67
CA THR A 331 8.19 -33.01 -5.94
C THR A 331 9.36 -33.52 -5.09
N GLU A 332 10.59 -33.42 -5.62
CA GLU A 332 11.80 -33.78 -4.89
C GLU A 332 12.05 -32.83 -3.72
N ARG A 333 11.80 -31.52 -3.89
CA ARG A 333 11.86 -30.54 -2.79
C ARG A 333 10.92 -30.88 -1.65
N VAL A 334 9.67 -31.19 -1.95
CA VAL A 334 8.70 -31.62 -0.93
C VAL A 334 9.17 -32.91 -0.23
N ALA A 335 9.71 -33.88 -0.98
CA ALA A 335 10.21 -35.13 -0.39
C ALA A 335 11.40 -34.93 0.57
N VAL A 336 12.38 -34.08 0.20
CA VAL A 336 13.51 -33.78 1.10
C VAL A 336 13.07 -32.98 2.32
N LEU A 337 12.09 -32.09 2.19
CA LEU A 337 11.51 -31.36 3.32
C LEU A 337 10.75 -32.30 4.28
N CYS A 338 9.98 -33.25 3.76
CA CYS A 338 9.38 -34.30 4.59
C CYS A 338 10.45 -35.11 5.34
N THR A 339 11.57 -35.40 4.68
CA THR A 339 12.70 -36.08 5.34
C THR A 339 13.29 -35.22 6.45
N ALA A 340 13.51 -33.93 6.21
CA ALA A 340 13.97 -33.00 7.23
C ALA A 340 13.02 -32.93 8.44
N ILE A 341 11.70 -32.78 8.21
CA ILE A 341 10.67 -32.81 9.26
C ILE A 341 10.76 -34.07 10.11
N ILE A 342 10.93 -35.24 9.48
CA ILE A 342 11.06 -36.53 10.20
C ILE A 342 12.32 -36.53 11.06
N HIS A 343 13.43 -36.01 10.54
CA HIS A 343 14.70 -35.97 11.28
C HIS A 343 14.61 -35.03 12.48
N GLU A 344 14.08 -33.81 12.32
CA GLU A 344 13.90 -32.88 13.46
C GLU A 344 12.92 -33.43 14.50
N ALA A 345 11.86 -34.14 14.07
CA ALA A 345 10.98 -34.84 15.00
C ALA A 345 11.70 -35.95 15.78
N ILE A 346 12.69 -36.63 15.19
CA ILE A 346 13.55 -37.58 15.89
C ILE A 346 14.46 -36.86 16.89
N GLU A 347 14.99 -35.69 16.55
CA GLU A 347 15.82 -34.88 17.45
C GLU A 347 15.02 -34.40 18.67
N LEU A 348 13.83 -33.85 18.45
CA LEU A 348 12.88 -33.52 19.51
C LEU A 348 12.53 -34.75 20.38
N GLN A 349 12.28 -35.91 19.77
CA GLN A 349 12.01 -37.14 20.52
C GLN A 349 13.21 -37.55 21.39
N ARG A 350 14.46 -37.38 20.91
CA ARG A 350 15.68 -37.74 21.67
C ARG A 350 15.83 -36.95 22.96
N LEU A 351 15.22 -35.76 23.07
CA LEU A 351 15.19 -34.96 24.30
C LEU A 351 14.23 -35.53 25.36
N THR A 352 13.37 -36.47 24.98
CA THR A 352 12.42 -37.14 25.89
C THR A 352 12.98 -38.44 26.45
N ASN A 353 12.38 -38.92 27.55
CA ASN A 353 12.68 -40.23 28.13
C ASN A 353 12.00 -41.40 27.39
N TRP A 354 11.89 -41.35 26.06
CA TRP A 354 11.21 -42.37 25.26
C TRP A 354 11.83 -43.78 25.39
N LYS A 355 13.13 -43.85 25.66
CA LYS A 355 13.83 -45.10 26.00
C LYS A 355 13.52 -45.47 27.45
N TRP A 356 12.36 -46.08 27.66
CA TRP A 356 11.87 -46.47 28.99
C TRP A 356 12.82 -47.39 29.78
N TRP A 357 13.80 -48.02 29.11
CA TRP A 357 14.84 -48.86 29.72
C TRP A 357 16.12 -48.11 30.13
N LYS A 358 16.22 -46.80 29.89
CA LYS A 358 17.37 -45.97 30.32
C LYS A 358 17.05 -45.21 31.61
N LYS A 359 18.09 -44.79 32.33
CA LYS A 359 17.94 -43.87 33.46
C LYS A 359 17.34 -42.56 32.94
N PRO A 360 16.21 -42.07 33.50
CA PRO A 360 15.61 -40.83 33.06
C PRO A 360 16.54 -39.64 33.23
N THR A 361 16.55 -38.76 32.24
CA THR A 361 17.18 -37.44 32.31
C THR A 361 16.11 -36.36 32.52
N GLU A 362 16.55 -35.19 32.99
CA GLU A 362 15.69 -34.01 33.05
C GLU A 362 15.33 -33.56 31.62
N PHE A 363 14.11 -33.05 31.45
CA PHE A 363 13.62 -32.59 30.15
C PHE A 363 14.12 -31.17 29.88
N ASP A 364 14.96 -31.01 28.86
CA ASP A 364 15.42 -29.70 28.41
C ASP A 364 14.35 -29.01 27.55
N LEU A 365 13.52 -28.21 28.21
CA LEU A 365 12.44 -27.48 27.55
C LEU A 365 12.96 -26.47 26.51
N LYS A 366 14.14 -25.89 26.73
CA LYS A 366 14.68 -24.88 25.80
C LYS A 366 15.13 -25.56 24.51
N ALA A 367 15.90 -26.65 24.61
CA ALA A 367 16.27 -27.45 23.45
C ALA A 367 15.02 -27.96 22.72
N ALA A 368 14.00 -28.43 23.44
CA ALA A 368 12.76 -28.90 22.82
C ALA A 368 12.01 -27.80 22.05
N HIS A 369 12.06 -26.54 22.50
CA HIS A 369 11.51 -25.42 21.74
C HIS A 369 12.31 -25.13 20.46
N GLU A 370 13.64 -25.25 20.52
CA GLU A 370 14.53 -25.07 19.35
C GLU A 370 14.21 -26.14 18.28
N GLU A 371 14.19 -27.43 18.66
CA GLU A 371 13.85 -28.53 17.74
C GLU A 371 12.43 -28.40 17.16
N LEU A 372 11.45 -27.95 17.96
CA LEU A 372 10.09 -27.74 17.48
C LEU A 372 10.02 -26.56 16.49
N ALA A 373 10.83 -25.52 16.68
CA ALA A 373 10.92 -24.41 15.74
C ALA A 373 11.54 -24.86 14.41
N ASP A 374 12.53 -25.75 14.43
CA ASP A 374 13.13 -26.33 13.21
C ASP A 374 12.12 -27.20 12.44
N ILE A 375 11.28 -27.98 13.14
CA ILE A 375 10.13 -28.66 12.51
C ILE A 375 9.22 -27.64 11.80
N TRP A 376 8.85 -26.56 12.48
CA TRP A 376 8.00 -25.51 11.90
C TRP A 376 8.63 -24.85 10.68
N HIS A 377 9.94 -24.59 10.71
CA HIS A 377 10.69 -24.06 9.57
C HIS A 377 10.47 -24.92 8.31
N PHE A 378 10.64 -26.24 8.42
CA PHE A 378 10.45 -27.14 7.28
C PHE A 378 8.98 -27.33 6.88
N VAL A 379 8.03 -27.29 7.83
CA VAL A 379 6.59 -27.33 7.54
C VAL A 379 6.16 -26.09 6.74
N VAL A 380 6.63 -24.91 7.14
CA VAL A 380 6.33 -23.65 6.44
C VAL A 380 6.96 -23.64 5.05
N GLN A 381 8.23 -24.08 4.93
CA GLN A 381 8.88 -24.21 3.63
C GLN A 381 8.14 -25.18 2.71
N ALA A 382 7.68 -26.33 3.23
CA ALA A 382 6.92 -27.30 2.45
C ALA A 382 5.58 -26.73 1.98
N SER A 383 4.93 -25.91 2.82
CA SER A 383 3.70 -25.21 2.46
C SER A 383 3.93 -24.19 1.34
N ILE A 384 5.02 -23.43 1.41
CA ILE A 384 5.43 -22.48 0.35
C ILE A 384 5.71 -23.23 -0.95
N GLU A 385 6.45 -24.34 -0.89
CA GLU A 385 6.70 -25.17 -2.06
C GLU A 385 5.37 -25.65 -2.65
N LEU A 386 4.43 -26.17 -1.86
CA LEU A 386 3.09 -26.57 -2.32
C LEU A 386 2.20 -25.40 -2.83
N GLY A 387 2.70 -24.16 -2.85
CA GLY A 387 1.97 -22.99 -3.32
C GLY A 387 0.90 -22.50 -2.35
N MET A 388 0.95 -22.93 -1.08
CA MET A 388 -0.02 -22.53 -0.06
C MET A 388 0.34 -21.18 0.56
N SER A 389 -0.67 -20.35 0.76
CA SER A 389 -0.64 -19.15 1.59
C SER A 389 -0.99 -19.47 3.05
N PRO A 390 -0.72 -18.56 4.01
CA PRO A 390 -1.22 -18.66 5.38
C PRO A 390 -2.75 -18.89 5.46
N GLN A 391 -3.51 -18.29 4.54
CA GLN A 391 -4.96 -18.45 4.49
C GLN A 391 -5.34 -19.87 4.04
N ASP A 392 -4.66 -20.42 3.03
CA ASP A 392 -4.94 -21.78 2.55
C ASP A 392 -4.70 -22.82 3.66
N ILE A 393 -3.68 -22.64 4.50
CA ILE A 393 -3.44 -23.49 5.66
C ILE A 393 -4.60 -23.41 6.65
N LEU A 394 -5.06 -22.19 6.95
CA LEU A 394 -6.17 -21.99 7.88
C LEU A 394 -7.45 -22.65 7.36
N ASP A 395 -7.75 -22.49 6.07
CA ASP A 395 -8.93 -23.05 5.43
C ASP A 395 -8.92 -24.58 5.46
N GLU A 396 -7.81 -25.20 5.05
CA GLU A 396 -7.59 -26.65 5.12
C GLU A 396 -7.69 -27.18 6.57
N TYR A 397 -7.10 -26.45 7.52
CA TYR A 397 -7.18 -26.80 8.94
C TYR A 397 -8.62 -26.75 9.47
N ILE A 398 -9.38 -25.69 9.14
CA ILE A 398 -10.79 -25.56 9.54
C ILE A 398 -11.61 -26.72 8.97
N GLN A 399 -11.47 -27.01 7.69
CA GLN A 399 -12.18 -28.12 7.05
C GLN A 399 -11.86 -29.45 7.73
N LYS A 400 -10.56 -29.73 7.96
CA LYS A 400 -10.12 -30.95 8.65
C LYS A 400 -10.63 -31.02 10.08
N ASN A 401 -10.63 -29.91 10.80
CA ASN A 401 -11.10 -29.81 12.18
C ASN A 401 -12.60 -30.11 12.27
N GLN A 402 -13.41 -29.54 11.38
CA GLN A 402 -14.84 -29.82 11.30
C GLN A 402 -15.13 -31.30 11.04
N ILE A 403 -14.40 -31.92 10.11
CA ILE A 403 -14.51 -33.37 9.83
C ILE A 403 -14.18 -34.18 11.10
N ASN A 404 -13.12 -33.82 11.83
CA ASN A 404 -12.73 -34.52 13.05
C ASN A 404 -13.77 -34.36 14.17
N ILE A 405 -14.38 -33.17 14.31
CA ILE A 405 -15.50 -32.93 15.25
C ILE A 405 -16.70 -33.82 14.90
N GLN A 406 -17.05 -33.91 13.62
CA GLN A 406 -18.14 -34.77 13.17
C GLN A 406 -17.88 -36.24 13.48
N ARG A 407 -16.66 -36.73 13.26
CA ARG A 407 -16.26 -38.11 13.60
C ARG A 407 -16.43 -38.42 15.08
N GLN A 408 -15.99 -37.51 15.96
CA GLN A 408 -16.17 -37.66 17.41
C GLN A 408 -17.65 -37.66 17.81
N LYS A 409 -18.51 -36.87 17.14
CA LYS A 409 -19.95 -36.86 17.38
C LYS A 409 -20.69 -38.08 16.82
N SER A 410 -20.23 -38.63 15.69
CA SER A 410 -20.84 -39.80 15.06
C SER A 410 -20.38 -41.13 15.64
N GLY A 411 -19.58 -41.11 16.72
CA GLY A 411 -19.15 -42.31 17.42
C GLY A 411 -18.15 -43.16 16.64
N TYR A 412 -17.28 -42.51 15.86
CA TYR A 412 -16.03 -43.15 15.42
C TYR A 412 -15.11 -43.41 16.61
#